data_AF-A0A914PAW9-F1
#
_entry.id   AF-A0A914PAW9-F1
#
_cell.length_a   1.000
_cell.length_b   1.000
_cell.length_c   1.000
_cell.angle_alpha   90.00
_cell.angle_beta   90.00
_cell.angle_gamma   90.00
#
_symmetry.space_group_name_H-M   'P 1'
#
loop_
_entity.id
_entity.type
_entity.pdbx_description
1 polymer ?
#
loop_
_entity_poly.entity_id
_entity_poly.type
_entity_poly.pdbx_seq_one_letter_code
_entity_poly.pdbx_strand_id
1 'polypeptide(L)'
;MVGLSEQELVDCETNSNGCNGGWAHGALYYIYYNGIHSRTNYPYIGWGGTCQANTTGEKIKIEDTIGFWPKNETAVKDFIFNKGPVIFDFIFPYSLQYYVSGIFSLTQNECMSQANGGHSVVIIGYGVENGKKYWIAKNSWGNYWGENGFFRFERDISFCDWNGREQHFAPLFEKRAMTTSTTTTTTTTTTPAPPPTTSTQPPPFTPLNCSSAMDLVFVIDASDTMTSDRFTVIKSQLLNAISQNKIKLENDTARIGIVLSTGQGPGEQAIPFRYFDFKACQSTYYQNCRQRIPATNFLRSAVRSMPYDGGINDIALNMKATLEGDNDVGFGERLFGGSDDRQNVQNAMIVITGADTSNVTQISNQLKASGVQVFSIGFYDTSVSHLEAISGNPSAAFSTYPENVANVIEQICTGINPWD
;
A
#
# COMPACT_ATOMS: atom_id res chain seq x y z
N MET A 1 -27.03 -20.29 -0.06
CA MET A 1 -25.56 -20.17 0.10
C MET A 1 -24.93 -20.76 -1.15
N VAL A 2 -24.02 -20.03 -1.80
CA VAL A 2 -23.35 -20.45 -3.04
C VAL A 2 -21.87 -20.65 -2.73
N GLY A 3 -21.27 -21.76 -3.16
CA GLY A 3 -19.83 -21.98 -3.06
C GLY A 3 -19.09 -21.20 -4.15
N LEU A 4 -18.03 -20.48 -3.78
CA LEU A 4 -17.20 -19.69 -4.70
C LEU A 4 -15.98 -20.51 -5.15
N SER A 5 -15.41 -20.17 -6.30
CA SER A 5 -14.30 -20.91 -6.92
C SER A 5 -12.95 -20.52 -6.32
N GLU A 6 -12.38 -21.38 -5.47
CA GLU A 6 -10.99 -21.22 -5.03
C GLU A 6 -10.00 -21.36 -6.20
N GLN A 7 -10.35 -22.17 -7.21
CA GLN A 7 -9.48 -22.41 -8.35
C GLN A 7 -9.27 -21.18 -9.21
N GLU A 8 -10.30 -20.36 -9.40
CA GLU A 8 -10.16 -19.11 -10.14
C GLU A 8 -9.16 -18.18 -9.45
N LEU A 9 -9.16 -18.13 -8.11
CA LEU A 9 -8.14 -17.36 -7.39
C LEU A 9 -6.75 -17.95 -7.59
N VAL A 10 -6.61 -19.28 -7.54
CA VAL A 10 -5.32 -19.98 -7.77
C VAL A 10 -4.78 -19.71 -9.18
N ASP A 11 -5.65 -19.68 -10.19
CA ASP A 11 -5.25 -19.59 -11.60
C ASP A 11 -5.15 -18.14 -12.11
N CYS A 12 -5.98 -17.23 -11.58
CA CYS A 12 -6.21 -15.91 -12.17
C CYS A 12 -5.78 -14.74 -11.27
N GLU A 13 -5.59 -14.94 -9.96
CA GLU A 13 -5.11 -13.89 -9.07
C GLU A 13 -3.58 -13.78 -9.17
N THR A 14 -3.12 -12.94 -10.11
CA THR A 14 -1.70 -12.86 -10.47
C THR A 14 -0.81 -12.14 -9.45
N ASN A 15 -1.36 -11.56 -8.37
CA ASN A 15 -0.54 -11.00 -7.28
C ASN A 15 -0.18 -12.04 -6.21
N SER A 16 -0.74 -13.24 -6.29
CA SER A 16 -0.40 -14.41 -5.47
C SER A 16 0.34 -15.45 -6.30
N ASN A 17 0.86 -16.49 -5.65
CA ASN A 17 1.64 -17.54 -6.28
C ASN A 17 0.85 -18.85 -6.44
N GLY A 18 -0.47 -18.76 -6.60
CA GLY A 18 -1.38 -19.90 -6.70
C GLY A 18 -1.17 -20.88 -5.54
N CYS A 19 -0.83 -22.12 -5.85
CA CYS A 19 -0.56 -23.16 -4.84
C CYS A 19 0.66 -22.90 -3.95
N ASN A 20 1.54 -21.97 -4.31
CA ASN A 20 2.72 -21.61 -3.51
C ASN A 20 2.43 -20.49 -2.50
N GLY A 21 1.16 -20.10 -2.33
CA GLY A 21 0.72 -19.16 -1.32
C GLY A 21 0.28 -17.82 -1.89
N GLY A 22 -0.39 -17.05 -1.04
CA GLY A 22 -1.00 -15.77 -1.35
C GLY A 22 -1.59 -15.14 -0.11
N TRP A 23 -2.20 -13.97 -0.26
CA TRP A 23 -2.80 -13.25 0.85
C TRP A 23 -4.31 -13.07 0.65
N ALA A 24 -5.08 -13.20 1.74
CA ALA A 24 -6.53 -13.08 1.71
C ALA A 24 -7.01 -11.73 1.13
N HIS A 25 -6.34 -10.63 1.47
CA HIS A 25 -6.67 -9.31 0.92
C HIS A 25 -6.50 -9.25 -0.60
N GLY A 26 -5.49 -9.92 -1.16
CA GLY A 26 -5.26 -10.01 -2.62
C GLY A 26 -6.42 -10.71 -3.33
N ALA A 27 -6.88 -11.82 -2.76
CA ALA A 27 -8.05 -12.54 -3.25
C ALA A 27 -9.32 -11.68 -3.18
N LEU A 28 -9.58 -11.02 -2.05
CA LEU A 28 -10.77 -10.14 -1.89
C LEU A 28 -10.76 -8.99 -2.91
N TYR A 29 -9.60 -8.39 -3.17
CA TYR A 29 -9.46 -7.39 -4.23
C TYR A 29 -9.78 -7.95 -5.61
N TYR A 30 -9.29 -9.14 -5.93
CA TYR A 30 -9.60 -9.79 -7.20
C TYR A 30 -11.11 -9.97 -7.38
N ILE A 31 -11.80 -10.47 -6.35
CA ILE A 31 -13.25 -10.69 -6.38
C ILE A 31 -14.00 -9.35 -6.52
N TYR A 32 -13.55 -8.30 -5.84
CA TYR A 32 -14.16 -6.97 -5.94
C TYR A 32 -14.13 -6.43 -7.39
N TYR A 33 -12.97 -6.47 -8.04
CA TYR A 33 -12.82 -5.91 -9.39
C TYR A 33 -13.38 -6.85 -10.48
N ASN A 34 -13.01 -8.12 -10.44
CA ASN A 34 -13.27 -9.07 -11.52
C ASN A 34 -14.57 -9.85 -11.30
N GLY A 35 -15.00 -10.00 -10.05
CA GLY A 35 -15.93 -11.04 -9.64
C GLY A 35 -15.28 -12.41 -9.60
N ILE A 36 -16.03 -13.39 -9.09
CA ILE A 36 -15.61 -14.78 -8.94
C ILE A 36 -16.74 -15.71 -9.34
N HIS A 37 -16.41 -16.80 -10.01
CA HIS A 37 -17.38 -17.83 -10.36
C HIS A 37 -17.78 -18.65 -9.14
N SER A 38 -18.92 -19.32 -9.28
CA SER A 38 -19.25 -20.41 -8.36
C SER A 38 -18.25 -21.57 -8.55
N ARG A 39 -18.04 -22.35 -7.48
CA ARG A 39 -17.24 -23.58 -7.54
C ARG A 39 -17.76 -24.56 -8.60
N THR A 40 -19.05 -24.56 -8.88
CA THR A 40 -19.64 -25.41 -9.94
C THR A 40 -19.19 -24.98 -11.34
N ASN A 41 -19.06 -23.67 -11.58
CA ASN A 41 -18.69 -23.12 -12.88
C ASN A 41 -17.17 -23.13 -13.11
N TYR A 42 -16.38 -23.12 -12.02
CA TYR A 42 -14.92 -23.23 -12.07
C TYR A 42 -14.44 -24.14 -10.93
N PRO A 43 -14.45 -25.48 -11.13
CA PRO A 43 -14.15 -26.45 -10.08
C PRO A 43 -12.70 -26.43 -9.58
N TYR A 44 -12.53 -26.76 -8.30
CA TYR A 44 -11.21 -26.94 -7.69
C TYR A 44 -10.54 -28.23 -8.13
N ILE A 45 -9.30 -28.12 -8.60
CA ILE A 45 -8.48 -29.25 -9.07
C ILE A 45 -7.23 -29.48 -8.21
N GLY A 46 -6.87 -28.55 -7.33
CA GLY A 46 -5.79 -28.75 -6.35
C GLY A 46 -4.38 -28.47 -6.84
N TRP A 47 -4.21 -27.93 -8.04
CA TRP A 47 -2.93 -27.45 -8.57
C TRP A 47 -3.14 -26.20 -9.44
N GLY A 48 -2.06 -25.48 -9.72
CA GLY A 48 -2.10 -24.28 -10.57
C GLY A 48 -2.41 -24.61 -12.03
N GLY A 49 -3.37 -23.91 -12.60
CA GLY A 49 -3.81 -24.03 -13.99
C GLY A 49 -3.69 -22.73 -14.78
N THR A 50 -4.15 -22.76 -16.03
CA THR A 50 -4.27 -21.55 -16.85
C THR A 50 -5.59 -20.86 -16.55
N CYS A 51 -5.57 -19.58 -16.23
CA CYS A 51 -6.77 -18.79 -15.97
C CYS A 51 -7.83 -18.92 -17.08
N GLN A 52 -9.00 -19.47 -16.72
CA GLN A 52 -10.16 -19.62 -17.62
C GLN A 52 -11.30 -18.62 -17.31
N ALA A 53 -11.05 -17.61 -16.48
CA ALA A 53 -12.10 -16.71 -15.99
C ALA A 53 -12.86 -15.89 -17.05
N ASN A 54 -12.39 -15.88 -18.31
CA ASN A 54 -13.02 -15.19 -19.44
C ASN A 54 -13.92 -16.10 -20.28
N THR A 55 -13.86 -17.41 -20.10
CA THR A 55 -14.62 -18.41 -20.87
C THR A 55 -15.75 -19.03 -20.05
N THR A 56 -15.82 -18.70 -18.77
CA THR A 56 -16.77 -19.23 -17.79
C THR A 56 -17.88 -18.19 -17.51
N GLY A 57 -19.04 -18.67 -17.04
CA GLY A 57 -20.31 -17.93 -17.00
C GLY A 57 -20.44 -16.80 -15.97
N GLU A 58 -21.56 -16.75 -15.25
CA GLU A 58 -21.87 -15.65 -14.33
C GLU A 58 -20.88 -15.57 -13.15
N LYS A 59 -20.50 -14.34 -12.79
CA LYS A 59 -19.61 -14.02 -11.67
C LYS A 59 -20.36 -13.32 -10.54
N ILE A 60 -20.06 -13.75 -9.32
CA ILE A 60 -20.49 -13.12 -8.07
C ILE A 60 -19.47 -12.05 -7.71
N LYS A 61 -19.93 -10.85 -7.35
CA LYS A 61 -19.06 -9.75 -6.94
C LYS A 61 -19.27 -9.41 -5.49
N ILE A 62 -18.22 -8.90 -4.86
CA ILE A 62 -18.37 -8.16 -3.62
C ILE A 62 -18.90 -6.78 -4.01
N GLU A 63 -20.13 -6.47 -3.62
CA GLU A 63 -20.83 -5.22 -3.98
C GLU A 63 -20.48 -4.06 -3.04
N ASP A 64 -20.27 -4.40 -1.78
CA ASP A 64 -19.92 -3.49 -0.69
C ASP A 64 -19.09 -4.26 0.34
N THR A 65 -18.44 -3.51 1.19
CA THR A 65 -17.11 -3.86 1.63
C THR A 65 -16.83 -2.95 2.81
N ILE A 66 -16.88 -3.56 3.98
CA ILE A 66 -16.70 -2.86 5.23
C ILE A 66 -15.21 -2.86 5.52
N GLY A 67 -14.57 -1.69 5.48
CA GLY A 67 -13.18 -1.50 5.90
C GLY A 67 -13.02 -1.94 7.36
N PHE A 68 -12.77 -3.23 7.57
CA PHE A 68 -12.75 -3.85 8.88
C PHE A 68 -11.32 -4.17 9.26
N TRP A 69 -10.72 -3.23 9.99
CA TRP A 69 -9.44 -3.38 10.66
C TRP A 69 -9.70 -3.38 12.17
N PRO A 70 -9.97 -4.56 12.76
CA PRO A 70 -10.31 -4.63 14.18
C PRO A 70 -9.11 -4.26 15.03
N LYS A 71 -9.27 -3.19 15.82
CA LYS A 71 -8.27 -2.72 16.79
C LYS A 71 -8.03 -3.67 17.96
N ASN A 72 -8.91 -4.64 18.15
CA ASN A 72 -8.85 -5.64 19.21
C ASN A 72 -9.88 -6.75 18.97
N GLU A 73 -9.78 -7.83 19.75
CA GLU A 73 -10.70 -8.96 19.70
C GLU A 73 -12.17 -8.61 20.01
N THR A 74 -12.45 -7.53 20.74
CA THR A 74 -13.83 -7.08 20.97
C THR A 74 -14.47 -6.63 19.65
N ALA A 75 -13.74 -5.85 18.84
CA ALA A 75 -14.21 -5.44 17.52
C ALA A 75 -14.44 -6.65 16.59
N VAL A 76 -13.58 -7.68 16.67
CA VAL A 76 -13.75 -8.96 15.94
C VAL A 76 -15.05 -9.65 16.35
N LYS A 77 -15.32 -9.75 17.65
CA LYS A 77 -16.57 -10.34 18.15
C LYS A 77 -17.79 -9.59 17.65
N ASP A 78 -17.76 -8.26 17.74
CA ASP A 78 -18.86 -7.41 17.32
C ASP A 78 -19.11 -7.54 15.83
N PHE A 79 -18.06 -7.65 15.01
CA PHE A 79 -18.21 -7.88 13.58
C PHE A 79 -18.76 -9.27 13.27
N ILE A 80 -18.25 -10.32 13.91
CA ILE A 80 -18.77 -11.68 13.73
C ILE A 80 -20.26 -11.75 14.06
N PHE A 81 -20.67 -11.08 15.15
CA PHE A 81 -22.06 -11.04 15.56
C PHE A 81 -22.96 -10.24 14.60
N ASN A 82 -22.50 -9.07 14.13
CA ASN A 82 -23.34 -8.15 13.36
C ASN A 82 -23.25 -8.29 11.84
N LYS A 83 -22.13 -8.82 11.32
CA LYS A 83 -21.77 -8.81 9.89
C LYS A 83 -21.44 -10.20 9.36
N GLY A 84 -20.86 -11.06 10.18
CA GLY A 84 -20.58 -12.44 9.84
C GLY A 84 -19.08 -12.78 9.83
N PRO A 85 -18.69 -13.88 9.14
CA PRO A 85 -17.37 -14.46 9.30
C PRO A 85 -16.20 -13.52 8.95
N VAL A 86 -15.06 -13.72 9.62
CA VAL A 86 -13.85 -12.91 9.44
C VAL A 86 -12.69 -13.80 9.02
N ILE A 87 -11.89 -13.34 8.07
CA ILE A 87 -10.65 -14.05 7.67
C ILE A 87 -9.57 -13.77 8.71
N PHE A 88 -8.84 -14.81 9.11
CA PHE A 88 -7.77 -14.75 10.09
C PHE A 88 -6.52 -15.43 9.55
N ASP A 89 -5.44 -14.64 9.46
CA ASP A 89 -4.13 -15.08 9.02
C ASP A 89 -3.19 -15.21 10.23
N PHE A 90 -2.44 -16.30 10.33
CA PHE A 90 -1.55 -16.57 11.47
C PHE A 90 -0.31 -17.39 11.04
N ILE A 91 0.72 -17.41 11.89
CA ILE A 91 1.86 -18.33 11.71
C ILE A 91 1.39 -19.73 12.07
N PHE A 92 1.51 -20.66 11.13
CA PHE A 92 1.13 -22.05 11.34
C PHE A 92 2.08 -22.73 12.33
N PRO A 93 1.62 -23.18 13.52
CA PRO A 93 2.42 -24.03 14.39
C PRO A 93 2.25 -25.49 13.97
N TYR A 94 3.35 -26.23 13.84
CA TYR A 94 3.32 -27.63 13.39
C TYR A 94 2.39 -28.53 14.23
N SER A 95 2.25 -28.29 15.53
CA SER A 95 1.32 -29.04 16.40
C SER A 95 -0.16 -28.91 16.01
N LEU A 96 -0.57 -27.82 15.35
CA LEU A 96 -1.94 -27.65 14.88
C LEU A 96 -2.31 -28.71 13.82
N GLN A 97 -1.33 -29.26 13.09
CA GLN A 97 -1.57 -30.35 12.13
C GLN A 97 -2.32 -31.54 12.77
N TYR A 98 -2.04 -31.83 14.05
CA TYR A 98 -2.53 -32.98 14.80
C TYR A 98 -3.77 -32.67 15.65
N TYR A 99 -4.35 -31.48 15.52
CA TYR A 99 -5.54 -31.11 16.28
C TYR A 99 -6.72 -32.05 15.97
N VAL A 100 -7.35 -32.55 17.03
CA VAL A 100 -8.55 -33.41 16.97
C VAL A 100 -9.76 -32.71 17.57
N SER A 101 -9.63 -32.17 18.79
CA SER A 101 -10.73 -31.51 19.50
C SER A 101 -10.24 -30.67 20.68
N GLY A 102 -11.11 -29.79 21.19
CA GLY A 102 -10.87 -28.97 22.38
C GLY A 102 -10.41 -27.55 22.04
N ILE A 103 -10.07 -26.75 23.06
CA ILE A 103 -9.58 -25.38 22.87
C ILE A 103 -8.06 -25.42 22.73
N PHE A 104 -7.59 -25.36 21.49
CA PHE A 104 -6.18 -25.27 21.15
C PHE A 104 -5.57 -23.98 21.73
N SER A 105 -4.40 -24.10 22.34
CA SER A 105 -3.73 -22.96 22.94
C SER A 105 -2.24 -23.19 22.96
N LEU A 106 -1.51 -22.14 22.60
CA LEU A 106 -0.08 -22.04 22.66
C LEU A 106 0.25 -20.62 23.10
N THR A 107 1.28 -20.47 23.92
CA THR A 107 1.92 -19.17 24.10
C THR A 107 2.56 -18.73 22.79
N GLN A 108 2.76 -17.42 22.63
CA GLN A 108 3.43 -16.86 21.45
C GLN A 108 4.81 -17.54 21.21
N ASN A 109 5.58 -17.77 22.26
CA ASN A 109 6.88 -18.44 22.16
C ASN A 109 6.77 -19.89 21.68
N GLU A 110 5.76 -20.64 22.15
CA GLU A 110 5.51 -22.01 21.69
C GLU A 110 5.02 -22.06 20.24
N CYS A 111 4.27 -21.06 19.78
CA CYS A 111 3.95 -20.92 18.37
C CYS A 111 5.21 -20.69 17.54
N MET A 112 6.06 -19.75 17.95
CA MET A 112 7.25 -19.37 17.18
C MET A 112 8.29 -20.48 17.12
N SER A 113 8.43 -21.28 18.18
CA SER A 113 9.31 -22.44 18.16
C SER A 113 8.84 -23.56 17.21
N GLN A 114 7.60 -23.50 16.76
CA GLN A 114 6.96 -24.47 15.87
C GLN A 114 6.54 -23.86 14.52
N ALA A 115 6.98 -22.63 14.23
CA ALA A 115 6.57 -21.86 13.06
C ALA A 115 6.90 -22.60 11.75
N ASN A 116 5.89 -22.82 10.92
CA ASN A 116 6.02 -23.53 9.65
C ASN A 116 5.23 -22.83 8.53
N GLY A 117 5.54 -21.55 8.31
CA GLY A 117 4.88 -20.71 7.31
C GLY A 117 3.60 -20.04 7.80
N GLY A 118 2.90 -19.37 6.88
CA GLY A 118 1.61 -18.73 7.15
C GLY A 118 0.44 -19.64 6.80
N HIS A 119 -0.68 -19.47 7.50
CA HIS A 119 -1.94 -20.14 7.20
C HIS A 119 -3.12 -19.18 7.35
N SER A 120 -4.15 -19.38 6.53
CA SER A 120 -5.35 -18.53 6.48
C SER A 120 -6.60 -19.37 6.72
N VAL A 121 -7.46 -18.91 7.62
CA VAL A 121 -8.70 -19.57 8.01
C VAL A 121 -9.83 -18.55 8.15
N VAL A 122 -11.05 -19.03 8.40
CA VAL A 122 -12.21 -18.15 8.60
C VAL A 122 -12.78 -18.36 10.00
N ILE A 123 -12.77 -17.32 10.83
CA ILE A 123 -13.46 -17.32 12.12
C ILE A 123 -14.95 -17.12 11.88
N ILE A 124 -15.75 -18.05 12.39
CA ILE A 124 -17.21 -18.08 12.20
C ILE A 124 -18.00 -17.86 13.49
N GLY A 125 -17.32 -17.82 14.64
CA GLY A 125 -17.97 -17.72 15.94
C GLY A 125 -16.98 -17.68 17.10
N TYR A 126 -17.53 -17.55 18.31
CA TYR A 126 -16.78 -17.52 19.56
C TYR A 126 -17.63 -18.06 20.71
N GLY A 127 -16.98 -18.46 21.80
CA GLY A 127 -17.68 -18.97 22.98
C GLY A 127 -16.84 -18.96 24.25
N VAL A 128 -17.41 -19.56 25.28
CA VAL A 128 -16.76 -19.83 26.57
C VAL A 128 -17.11 -21.24 26.99
N GLU A 129 -16.11 -22.04 27.34
CA GLU A 129 -16.27 -23.39 27.85
C GLU A 129 -15.37 -23.54 29.09
N ASN A 130 -15.95 -23.93 30.23
CA ASN A 130 -15.24 -24.10 31.49
C ASN A 130 -14.39 -22.88 31.91
N GLY A 131 -14.91 -21.67 31.66
CA GLY A 131 -14.21 -20.40 31.95
C GLY A 131 -13.16 -20.00 30.91
N LYS A 132 -12.85 -20.84 29.93
CA LYS A 132 -11.91 -20.57 28.86
C LYS A 132 -12.62 -20.00 27.62
N LYS A 133 -12.19 -18.83 27.17
CA LYS A 133 -12.75 -18.16 25.98
C LYS A 133 -12.08 -18.72 24.72
N TYR A 134 -12.85 -18.86 23.64
CA TYR A 134 -12.32 -19.39 22.37
C TYR A 134 -12.97 -18.76 21.14
N TRP A 135 -12.23 -18.80 20.04
CA TRP A 135 -12.71 -18.60 18.67
C TRP A 135 -13.07 -19.95 18.04
N ILE A 136 -14.00 -19.95 17.09
CA ILE A 136 -14.33 -21.11 16.23
C ILE A 136 -13.88 -20.76 14.82
N ALA A 137 -12.89 -21.49 14.30
CA ALA A 137 -12.36 -21.28 12.95
C ALA A 137 -12.63 -22.49 12.04
N LYS A 138 -13.07 -22.17 10.83
CA LYS A 138 -13.23 -23.11 9.73
C LYS A 138 -11.89 -23.25 8.99
N ASN A 139 -11.40 -24.49 8.91
CA ASN A 139 -10.19 -24.83 8.17
C ASN A 139 -10.52 -25.36 6.75
N SER A 140 -9.50 -25.61 5.95
CA SER A 140 -9.60 -26.06 4.55
C SER A 140 -9.01 -27.47 4.30
N TRP A 141 -8.77 -28.26 5.36
CA TRP A 141 -8.16 -29.60 5.27
C TRP A 141 -9.16 -30.76 5.31
N GLY A 142 -10.39 -30.52 4.86
CA GLY A 142 -11.46 -31.52 4.84
C GLY A 142 -12.15 -31.73 6.20
N ASN A 143 -13.26 -32.47 6.17
CA ASN A 143 -14.10 -32.71 7.34
C ASN A 143 -13.56 -33.79 8.29
N TYR A 144 -12.55 -34.56 7.87
CA TYR A 144 -11.90 -35.59 8.68
C TYR A 144 -10.89 -35.01 9.67
N TRP A 145 -10.51 -33.74 9.52
CA TRP A 145 -9.56 -33.05 10.37
C TRP A 145 -10.28 -32.26 11.46
N GLY A 146 -9.75 -32.27 12.68
CA GLY A 146 -10.29 -31.51 13.81
C GLY A 146 -11.75 -31.84 14.12
N GLU A 147 -12.50 -30.81 14.53
CA GLU A 147 -13.90 -30.90 14.90
C GLU A 147 -14.77 -30.76 13.63
N ASN A 148 -14.79 -31.79 12.77
CA ASN A 148 -15.48 -31.80 11.48
C ASN A 148 -15.00 -30.72 10.49
N GLY A 149 -13.70 -30.46 10.42
CA GLY A 149 -13.07 -29.43 9.60
C GLY A 149 -12.94 -28.07 10.29
N PHE A 150 -13.32 -28.00 11.56
CA PHE A 150 -13.19 -26.80 12.39
C PHE A 150 -12.17 -27.03 13.51
N PHE A 151 -11.71 -25.94 14.09
CA PHE A 151 -10.96 -25.97 15.34
C PHE A 151 -11.34 -24.79 16.22
N ARG A 152 -11.17 -24.98 17.52
CA ARG A 152 -11.31 -23.93 18.52
C ARG A 152 -9.94 -23.55 19.03
N PHE A 153 -9.64 -22.26 19.10
CA PHE A 153 -8.40 -21.76 19.67
C PHE A 153 -8.67 -20.67 20.71
N GLU A 154 -7.78 -20.57 21.68
CA GLU A 154 -7.94 -19.67 22.82
C GLU A 154 -8.01 -18.20 22.39
N ARG A 155 -8.90 -17.48 23.07
CA ARG A 155 -9.23 -16.08 22.82
C ARG A 155 -8.67 -15.21 23.95
N ASP A 156 -8.44 -13.93 23.66
CA ASP A 156 -7.76 -12.94 24.50
C ASP A 156 -6.25 -13.25 24.71
N ILE A 157 -5.61 -13.85 23.70
CA ILE A 157 -4.15 -14.10 23.65
C ILE A 157 -3.59 -13.73 22.26
N SER A 158 -2.31 -13.35 22.18
CA SER A 158 -1.60 -13.21 20.89
C SER A 158 -1.34 -14.58 20.26
N PHE A 159 -2.36 -15.15 19.63
CA PHE A 159 -2.28 -16.51 19.07
C PHE A 159 -1.43 -16.54 17.79
N CYS A 160 -0.23 -17.15 17.89
CA CYS A 160 0.70 -17.40 16.79
C CYS A 160 0.89 -16.22 15.84
N ASP A 161 1.12 -15.07 16.44
CA ASP A 161 1.21 -13.79 15.75
C ASP A 161 2.61 -13.58 15.14
N TRP A 162 2.77 -12.66 14.19
CA TRP A 162 4.08 -12.33 13.59
C TRP A 162 4.91 -11.38 14.47
N ASN A 163 5.13 -11.78 15.74
CA ASN A 163 5.96 -11.10 16.76
C ASN A 163 5.58 -9.62 17.01
N GLY A 164 4.36 -9.36 17.48
CA GLY A 164 3.93 -8.03 17.94
C GLY A 164 3.33 -7.14 16.85
N ARG A 165 2.99 -7.71 15.70
CA ARG A 165 2.19 -7.06 14.65
C ARG A 165 0.75 -7.50 14.86
N GLU A 166 -0.13 -6.60 15.29
CA GLU A 166 -1.54 -6.89 15.61
C GLU A 166 -2.16 -8.01 14.74
N GLN A 167 -2.86 -8.95 15.40
CA GLN A 167 -3.57 -10.10 14.80
C GLN A 167 -4.14 -9.75 13.41
N HIS A 168 -3.66 -10.42 12.36
CA HIS A 168 -3.99 -10.07 10.98
C HIS A 168 -5.41 -10.56 10.59
N PHE A 169 -6.40 -9.71 10.83
CA PHE A 169 -7.73 -9.84 10.27
C PHE A 169 -7.80 -9.10 8.93
N ALA A 170 -8.14 -9.78 7.83
CA ALA A 170 -8.13 -9.15 6.50
C ALA A 170 -9.34 -8.21 6.29
N PRO A 171 -9.14 -7.03 5.66
CA PRO A 171 -10.20 -6.02 5.44
C PRO A 171 -11.10 -6.33 4.23
N LEU A 172 -12.29 -5.72 4.19
CA LEU A 172 -13.18 -5.66 3.00
C LEU A 172 -13.25 -4.17 2.51
N PHE A 173 -13.10 -3.82 1.21
CA PHE A 173 -12.91 -2.42 0.64
C PHE A 173 -14.05 -1.58 -0.06
N GLU A 174 -14.63 -0.50 0.53
CA GLU A 174 -15.85 0.28 0.11
C GLU A 174 -16.08 0.69 -1.39
N LYS A 175 -17.36 0.84 -1.82
CA LYS A 175 -17.81 1.60 -3.02
C LYS A 175 -18.56 2.90 -2.65
N ARG A 176 -18.09 4.06 -3.12
CA ARG A 176 -18.84 5.34 -3.02
C ARG A 176 -20.09 5.34 -3.91
N ALA A 177 -21.21 5.80 -3.36
CA ALA A 177 -22.38 6.22 -4.11
C ALA A 177 -22.06 7.47 -4.97
N MET A 178 -22.46 7.46 -6.25
CA MET A 178 -22.47 8.66 -7.08
C MET A 178 -23.57 9.59 -6.60
N THR A 179 -23.22 10.67 -5.92
CA THR A 179 -24.14 11.78 -5.66
C THR A 179 -24.03 12.77 -6.83
N THR A 180 -25.11 12.89 -7.60
CA THR A 180 -25.30 13.92 -8.63
C THR A 180 -25.24 15.32 -7.99
N SER A 181 -24.29 16.14 -8.44
CA SER A 181 -24.15 17.55 -8.03
C SER A 181 -25.00 18.45 -8.93
N THR A 182 -25.87 19.25 -8.32
CA THR A 182 -26.64 20.30 -8.97
C THR A 182 -25.86 21.62 -8.85
N THR A 183 -25.45 22.16 -10.00
CA THR A 183 -24.71 23.43 -10.10
C THR A 183 -25.59 24.62 -9.70
N THR A 184 -25.15 25.43 -8.73
CA THR A 184 -25.71 26.77 -8.49
C THR A 184 -24.60 27.81 -8.70
N THR A 185 -24.78 28.63 -9.73
CA THR A 185 -23.90 29.74 -10.09
C THR A 185 -24.09 30.90 -9.12
N THR A 186 -23.01 31.40 -8.51
CA THR A 186 -23.04 32.67 -7.76
C THR A 186 -22.08 33.66 -8.40
N THR A 187 -22.62 34.83 -8.70
CA THR A 187 -21.99 35.94 -9.42
C THR A 187 -20.98 36.68 -8.53
N THR A 188 -19.78 36.91 -9.05
CA THR A 188 -18.73 37.75 -8.46
C THR A 188 -19.12 39.21 -8.44
N THR A 189 -18.90 39.88 -7.30
CA THR A 189 -18.91 41.35 -7.20
C THR A 189 -17.51 41.83 -6.82
N THR A 190 -16.92 42.64 -7.68
CA THR A 190 -15.56 43.20 -7.54
C THR A 190 -15.56 44.44 -6.63
N THR A 191 -14.57 44.58 -5.76
CA THR A 191 -14.22 45.84 -5.08
C THR A 191 -12.68 46.02 -5.13
N PRO A 192 -12.14 47.23 -5.38
CA PRO A 192 -10.72 47.40 -5.70
C PRO A 192 -9.78 47.68 -4.49
N ALA A 193 -8.66 46.95 -4.53
CA ALA A 193 -7.24 47.23 -4.19
C ALA A 193 -6.81 48.11 -3.00
N PRO A 194 -5.76 47.68 -2.28
CA PRO A 194 -4.71 48.55 -1.74
C PRO A 194 -3.33 48.32 -2.41
N PRO A 195 -2.37 49.27 -2.22
CA PRO A 195 -1.15 49.42 -3.03
C PRO A 195 -0.07 48.38 -2.74
N PRO A 196 0.94 48.24 -3.61
CA PRO A 196 1.89 47.14 -3.57
C PRO A 196 2.84 47.30 -2.39
N THR A 197 2.61 46.51 -1.35
CA THR A 197 3.71 46.05 -0.53
C THR A 197 4.58 45.17 -1.41
N THR A 198 5.89 45.38 -1.37
CA THR A 198 6.89 44.43 -1.88
C THR A 198 6.76 43.13 -1.11
N SER A 199 5.71 42.37 -1.43
CA SER A 199 5.55 40.98 -1.11
C SER A 199 6.57 40.27 -1.96
N THR A 200 7.51 39.58 -1.31
CA THR A 200 8.14 38.41 -1.90
C THR A 200 7.04 37.39 -2.12
N GLN A 201 6.19 37.62 -3.12
CA GLN A 201 5.13 36.69 -3.49
C GLN A 201 5.85 35.37 -3.78
N PRO A 202 5.44 34.26 -3.15
CA PRO A 202 6.08 32.98 -3.39
C PRO A 202 6.05 32.69 -4.90
N PRO A 203 7.10 32.03 -5.43
CA PRO A 203 7.16 31.71 -6.86
C PRO A 203 5.85 31.05 -7.29
N PRO A 204 5.31 31.38 -8.48
CA PRO A 204 4.06 30.78 -8.94
C PRO A 204 4.17 29.25 -8.97
N PHE A 205 3.09 28.59 -8.55
CA PHE A 205 2.99 27.13 -8.65
C PHE A 205 3.17 26.70 -10.10
N THR A 206 4.07 25.75 -10.33
CA THR A 206 4.28 25.14 -11.65
C THR A 206 3.81 23.68 -11.57
N PRO A 207 2.73 23.32 -12.26
CA PRO A 207 2.22 21.95 -12.26
C PRO A 207 3.21 20.99 -12.91
N LEU A 208 3.29 19.77 -12.37
CA LEU A 208 3.99 18.67 -13.00
C LEU A 208 3.15 18.15 -14.16
N ASN A 209 3.61 18.21 -15.41
CA ASN A 209 2.84 17.61 -16.51
C ASN A 209 2.93 16.06 -16.46
N CYS A 210 2.08 15.44 -15.64
CA CYS A 210 1.95 13.99 -15.44
C CYS A 210 1.38 13.21 -16.62
N SER A 211 1.41 13.79 -17.83
CA SER A 211 1.12 13.11 -19.10
C SER A 211 2.29 13.20 -20.09
N SER A 212 3.45 13.72 -19.67
CA SER A 212 4.64 13.90 -20.49
C SER A 212 5.83 13.10 -19.96
N ALA A 213 6.92 13.06 -20.72
CA ALA A 213 8.14 12.35 -20.32
C ALA A 213 8.75 12.92 -19.03
N MET A 214 9.02 12.04 -18.06
CA MET A 214 9.55 12.43 -16.76
C MET A 214 10.40 11.37 -16.03
N ASP A 215 11.15 11.84 -15.05
CA ASP A 215 11.72 11.11 -13.94
C ASP A 215 10.93 11.49 -12.70
N LEU A 216 10.22 10.54 -12.08
CA LEU A 216 9.41 10.79 -10.89
C LEU A 216 9.86 9.89 -9.74
N VAL A 217 10.21 10.48 -8.60
CA VAL A 217 10.54 9.73 -7.39
C VAL A 217 9.57 10.06 -6.26
N PHE A 218 8.98 9.03 -5.66
CA PHE A 218 8.24 9.17 -4.41
C PHE A 218 9.17 8.87 -3.24
N VAL A 219 9.34 9.83 -2.34
CA VAL A 219 9.99 9.60 -1.04
C VAL A 219 8.88 9.53 0.00
N ILE A 220 8.67 8.37 0.58
CA ILE A 220 7.55 8.12 1.49
C ILE A 220 8.11 7.83 2.88
N ASP A 221 7.69 8.64 3.83
CA ASP A 221 7.97 8.42 5.24
C ASP A 221 7.28 7.14 5.72
N ALA A 222 8.09 6.19 6.20
CA ALA A 222 7.65 4.93 6.80
C ALA A 222 8.18 4.80 8.25
N SER A 223 8.58 5.92 8.86
CA SER A 223 9.10 6.01 10.23
C SER A 223 8.00 5.85 11.28
N ASP A 224 8.37 5.85 12.55
CA ASP A 224 7.40 5.80 13.66
C ASP A 224 6.52 7.05 13.75
N THR A 225 6.99 8.18 13.20
CA THR A 225 6.19 9.41 13.10
C THR A 225 5.07 9.27 12.08
N MET A 226 5.24 8.35 11.12
CA MET A 226 4.21 7.88 10.22
C MET A 226 3.59 6.60 10.79
N THR A 227 2.61 6.69 11.69
CA THR A 227 1.94 5.48 12.23
C THR A 227 1.49 4.51 11.12
N SER A 228 1.51 3.20 11.38
CA SER A 228 1.10 2.17 10.41
C SER A 228 -0.27 2.42 9.75
N ASP A 229 -1.24 2.92 10.52
CA ASP A 229 -2.57 3.30 10.02
C ASP A 229 -2.50 4.40 8.96
N ARG A 230 -1.76 5.47 9.25
CA ARG A 230 -1.55 6.59 8.31
C ARG A 230 -0.79 6.14 7.07
N PHE A 231 0.26 5.33 7.24
CA PHE A 231 1.02 4.75 6.14
C PHE A 231 0.11 3.92 5.21
N THR A 232 -0.80 3.14 5.79
CA THR A 232 -1.79 2.35 5.04
C THR A 232 -2.75 3.22 4.24
N VAL A 233 -3.23 4.34 4.82
CA VAL A 233 -4.08 5.30 4.10
C VAL A 233 -3.31 5.95 2.94
N ILE A 234 -2.05 6.34 3.14
CA ILE A 234 -1.19 6.91 2.10
C ILE A 234 -0.98 5.91 0.96
N LYS A 235 -0.66 4.66 1.29
CA LYS A 235 -0.54 3.56 0.31
C LYS A 235 -1.82 3.40 -0.51
N SER A 236 -2.99 3.45 0.14
CA SER A 236 -4.29 3.40 -0.53
C SER A 236 -4.51 4.61 -1.45
N GLN A 237 -4.18 5.82 -1.01
CA GLN A 237 -4.35 7.02 -1.83
C GLN A 237 -3.38 7.08 -3.01
N LEU A 238 -2.16 6.56 -2.87
CA LEU A 238 -1.23 6.39 -3.99
C LEU A 238 -1.81 5.42 -5.02
N LEU A 239 -2.34 4.27 -4.59
CA LEU A 239 -3.04 3.34 -5.49
C LEU A 239 -4.25 3.98 -6.16
N ASN A 240 -5.01 4.81 -5.43
CA ASN A 240 -6.14 5.55 -5.97
C ASN A 240 -5.69 6.54 -7.05
N ALA A 241 -4.64 7.33 -6.79
CA ALA A 241 -4.09 8.27 -7.77
C ALA A 241 -3.65 7.58 -9.07
N ILE A 242 -3.02 6.41 -8.95
CA ILE A 242 -2.60 5.59 -10.10
C ILE A 242 -3.83 5.03 -10.83
N SER A 243 -4.81 4.50 -10.09
CA SER A 243 -5.96 3.81 -10.68
C SER A 243 -6.97 4.75 -11.34
N GLN A 244 -7.07 5.99 -10.87
CA GLN A 244 -7.92 7.04 -11.45
C GLN A 244 -7.22 7.80 -12.60
N ASN A 245 -6.07 7.31 -13.08
CA ASN A 245 -5.28 7.98 -14.12
C ASN A 245 -4.92 9.44 -13.78
N LYS A 246 -4.81 9.76 -12.49
CA LYS A 246 -4.31 11.08 -12.04
C LYS A 246 -2.80 11.20 -12.30
N ILE A 247 -2.12 10.05 -12.35
CA ILE A 247 -0.74 9.89 -12.80
C ILE A 247 -0.76 9.05 -14.09
N LYS A 248 -0.47 9.67 -15.26
CA LYS A 248 -0.42 8.99 -16.56
C LYS A 248 1.02 8.82 -17.02
N LEU A 249 1.60 7.67 -16.70
CA LEU A 249 3.00 7.39 -17.03
C LEU A 249 3.05 6.39 -18.17
N GLU A 250 3.46 6.85 -19.35
CA GLU A 250 3.65 5.99 -20.52
C GLU A 250 5.00 5.26 -20.45
N ASN A 251 5.03 4.04 -20.97
CA ASN A 251 6.09 3.04 -20.74
C ASN A 251 7.49 3.45 -21.22
N ASP A 252 7.56 4.44 -22.12
CA ASP A 252 8.79 4.85 -22.80
C ASP A 252 9.20 6.28 -22.46
N THR A 253 8.39 6.98 -21.66
CA THR A 253 8.58 8.40 -21.35
C THR A 253 8.83 8.64 -19.85
N ALA A 254 8.49 7.68 -18.97
CA ALA A 254 8.63 7.82 -17.52
C ALA A 254 9.60 6.80 -16.88
N ARG A 255 10.48 7.25 -15.98
CA ARG A 255 11.14 6.39 -14.96
C ARG A 255 10.57 6.74 -13.60
N ILE A 256 10.34 5.74 -12.78
CA ILE A 256 9.70 5.89 -11.48
C ILE A 256 10.55 5.22 -10.41
N GLY A 257 10.86 5.96 -9.34
CA GLY A 257 11.45 5.42 -8.13
C GLY A 257 10.49 5.53 -6.95
N ILE A 258 10.55 4.59 -6.02
CA ILE A 258 9.99 4.75 -4.67
C ILE A 258 11.12 4.55 -3.68
N VAL A 259 11.22 5.45 -2.71
CA VAL A 259 12.19 5.44 -1.62
C VAL A 259 11.38 5.47 -0.32
N LEU A 260 11.61 4.50 0.56
CA LEU A 260 10.99 4.46 1.88
C LEU A 260 11.97 5.05 2.90
N SER A 261 11.55 6.06 3.65
CA SER A 261 12.32 6.54 4.79
C SER A 261 12.09 5.61 5.96
N THR A 262 13.02 4.68 6.18
CA THR A 262 13.05 3.74 7.30
C THR A 262 14.43 3.82 7.98
N GLY A 263 14.53 3.41 9.24
CA GLY A 263 15.83 3.36 9.91
C GLY A 263 15.83 2.50 11.16
N GLN A 264 16.74 1.52 11.23
CA GLN A 264 17.13 0.90 12.49
C GLN A 264 18.32 1.68 13.08
N GLY A 265 18.35 1.81 14.40
CA GLY A 265 19.34 2.61 15.13
C GLY A 265 20.80 2.21 14.83
N PRO A 266 21.77 3.03 15.26
CA PRO A 266 23.17 2.86 14.89
C PRO A 266 23.72 1.51 15.38
N GLY A 267 24.11 0.63 14.44
CA GLY A 267 24.84 -0.61 14.73
C GLY A 267 24.32 -1.87 14.03
N GLU A 268 23.10 -1.87 13.51
CA GLU A 268 22.62 -2.89 12.59
C GLU A 268 22.78 -2.36 11.16
N GLN A 269 23.18 -3.23 10.22
CA GLN A 269 23.26 -2.86 8.80
C GLN A 269 21.84 -2.61 8.29
N ALA A 270 21.30 -1.43 8.60
CA ALA A 270 20.14 -0.89 7.93
C ALA A 270 20.50 -0.87 6.44
N ILE A 271 19.78 -1.62 5.64
CA ILE A 271 19.62 -1.30 4.22
C ILE A 271 18.24 -0.64 4.17
N PRO A 272 18.13 0.68 4.40
CA PRO A 272 16.84 1.31 4.61
C PRO A 272 16.01 1.49 3.33
N PHE A 273 16.41 0.87 2.22
CA PHE A 273 15.91 1.19 0.90
C PHE A 273 15.33 -0.05 0.19
N ARG A 274 14.06 0.03 -0.23
CA ARG A 274 13.43 -0.93 -1.15
C ARG A 274 13.25 -0.25 -2.50
N TYR A 275 14.23 -0.45 -3.36
CA TYR A 275 14.32 0.18 -4.67
C TYR A 275 13.68 -0.66 -5.78
N PHE A 276 13.35 0.05 -6.85
CA PHE A 276 12.53 -0.37 -7.96
C PHE A 276 13.08 0.42 -9.18
N ASP A 277 14.15 -0.07 -9.82
CA ASP A 277 14.75 0.52 -11.04
C ASP A 277 14.11 0.02 -12.33
N PHE A 278 14.08 0.89 -13.34
CA PHE A 278 13.91 0.52 -14.75
C PHE A 278 15.19 0.63 -15.60
N LYS A 279 16.37 0.31 -15.06
CA LYS A 279 17.57 -0.01 -15.86
C LYS A 279 18.03 -1.46 -15.77
N ALA A 280 17.55 -2.22 -14.78
CA ALA A 280 17.89 -3.63 -14.60
C ALA A 280 17.32 -4.57 -15.69
N CYS A 281 16.48 -4.07 -16.60
CA CYS A 281 16.03 -4.80 -17.80
C CYS A 281 16.88 -4.53 -19.06
N GLN A 282 17.99 -3.79 -18.96
CA GLN A 282 18.95 -3.60 -20.05
C GLN A 282 20.31 -4.28 -19.80
N SER A 283 20.55 -4.77 -18.58
CA SER A 283 21.73 -5.59 -18.29
C SER A 283 21.57 -6.97 -18.94
N THR A 284 22.61 -7.41 -19.65
CA THR A 284 22.71 -8.72 -20.33
C THR A 284 22.51 -9.93 -19.42
N TYR A 285 22.43 -9.72 -18.10
CA TYR A 285 22.24 -10.76 -17.09
C TYR A 285 20.79 -11.30 -17.01
N TYR A 286 19.77 -10.51 -17.37
CA TYR A 286 18.36 -10.91 -17.29
C TYR A 286 17.74 -11.11 -18.69
N GLN A 287 18.08 -12.22 -19.35
CA GLN A 287 17.65 -12.56 -20.72
C GLN A 287 16.12 -12.72 -20.90
N ASN A 288 15.35 -12.87 -19.81
CA ASN A 288 13.91 -13.17 -19.85
C ASN A 288 12.99 -11.94 -19.71
N CYS A 289 13.53 -10.74 -19.53
CA CYS A 289 12.75 -9.50 -19.38
C CYS A 289 12.37 -8.83 -20.72
N ARG A 290 12.03 -9.61 -21.75
CA ARG A 290 11.58 -9.07 -23.06
C ARG A 290 10.18 -8.44 -23.03
N GLN A 291 9.46 -8.49 -21.92
CA GLN A 291 8.14 -7.87 -21.79
C GLN A 291 8.26 -6.61 -20.92
N ARG A 292 8.24 -5.43 -21.57
CA ARG A 292 8.22 -4.12 -20.90
C ARG A 292 6.99 -4.03 -20.00
N ILE A 293 7.16 -4.02 -18.67
CA ILE A 293 6.07 -3.76 -17.73
C ILE A 293 5.73 -2.26 -17.79
N PRO A 294 4.47 -1.88 -17.97
CA PRO A 294 4.09 -0.47 -17.94
C PRO A 294 4.51 0.27 -16.67
N ALA A 295 4.99 1.51 -16.78
CA ALA A 295 5.45 2.29 -15.63
C ALA A 295 4.35 2.45 -14.55
N THR A 296 3.10 2.61 -14.99
CA THR A 296 1.91 2.59 -14.11
C THR A 296 1.66 1.24 -13.44
N ASN A 297 1.89 0.12 -14.12
CA ASN A 297 1.76 -1.23 -13.54
C ASN A 297 2.85 -1.50 -12.51
N PHE A 298 4.06 -1.03 -12.79
CA PHE A 298 5.16 -1.10 -11.85
C PHE A 298 4.90 -0.27 -10.60
N LEU A 299 4.54 1.00 -10.75
CA LEU A 299 4.22 1.87 -9.62
C LEU A 299 3.08 1.26 -8.80
N ARG A 300 2.06 0.67 -9.44
CA ARG A 300 1.01 -0.08 -8.76
C ARG A 300 1.55 -1.28 -7.97
N SER A 301 2.47 -2.06 -8.54
CA SER A 301 3.10 -3.22 -7.90
C SER A 301 4.00 -2.81 -6.73
N ALA A 302 4.85 -1.81 -6.95
CA ALA A 302 5.76 -1.25 -5.97
C ALA A 302 4.96 -0.73 -4.77
N VAL A 303 3.95 0.12 -5.01
CA VAL A 303 3.05 0.63 -3.97
C VAL A 303 2.35 -0.51 -3.23
N ARG A 304 1.88 -1.58 -3.89
CA ARG A 304 1.29 -2.74 -3.20
C ARG A 304 2.27 -3.46 -2.27
N SER A 305 3.51 -3.58 -2.70
CA SER A 305 4.57 -4.31 -1.99
C SER A 305 5.26 -3.53 -0.87
N MET A 306 4.95 -2.23 -0.70
CA MET A 306 5.57 -1.39 0.33
C MET A 306 5.25 -1.93 1.72
N PRO A 307 6.27 -2.33 2.50
CA PRO A 307 6.11 -2.64 3.92
C PRO A 307 6.07 -1.34 4.73
N TYR A 308 5.45 -1.43 5.91
CA TYR A 308 5.64 -0.45 6.96
C TYR A 308 6.64 -1.04 7.95
N ASP A 309 7.83 -0.44 8.04
CA ASP A 309 8.94 -0.97 8.83
C ASP A 309 9.24 -0.13 10.10
N GLY A 310 8.66 1.06 10.22
CA GLY A 310 8.88 1.96 11.35
C GLY A 310 10.32 2.47 11.44
N GLY A 311 10.64 3.08 12.58
CA GLY A 311 11.99 3.51 12.93
C GLY A 311 12.26 5.00 12.76
N ILE A 312 13.53 5.35 12.56
CA ILE A 312 14.00 6.75 12.55
C ILE A 312 13.52 7.48 11.29
N ASN A 313 13.12 8.75 11.45
CA ASN A 313 12.78 9.63 10.34
C ASN A 313 14.00 10.46 9.91
N ASP A 314 14.55 10.20 8.72
CA ASP A 314 15.59 11.06 8.12
C ASP A 314 15.35 11.22 6.61
N ILE A 315 14.43 12.12 6.26
CA ILE A 315 14.08 12.39 4.86
C ILE A 315 15.24 13.03 4.11
N ALA A 316 16.10 13.81 4.78
CA ALA A 316 17.26 14.42 4.14
C ALA A 316 18.21 13.36 3.56
N LEU A 317 18.43 12.24 4.27
CA LEU A 317 19.22 11.11 3.78
C LEU A 317 18.60 10.47 2.53
N ASN A 318 17.28 10.27 2.52
CA ASN A 318 16.55 9.70 1.38
C ASN A 318 16.58 10.60 0.13
N MET A 319 16.41 11.90 0.33
CA MET A 319 16.53 12.90 -0.73
C MET A 319 17.95 12.90 -1.31
N LYS A 320 18.97 12.76 -0.46
CA LYS A 320 20.38 12.70 -0.87
C LYS A 320 20.72 11.45 -1.67
N ALA A 321 20.30 10.28 -1.19
CA ALA A 321 20.50 9.01 -1.89
C ALA A 321 19.87 9.03 -3.30
N THR A 322 18.70 9.65 -3.43
CA THR A 322 18.01 9.81 -4.73
C THR A 322 18.81 10.67 -5.71
N LEU A 323 19.46 11.74 -5.23
CA LEU A 323 20.23 12.66 -6.06
C LEU A 323 21.60 12.10 -6.45
N GLU A 324 22.34 11.59 -5.47
CA GLU A 324 23.75 11.24 -5.65
C GLU A 324 23.94 9.85 -6.26
N GLY A 325 22.97 8.94 -6.04
CA GLY A 325 23.13 7.50 -6.26
C GLY A 325 24.06 6.90 -5.21
N ASP A 326 23.72 5.72 -4.70
CA ASP A 326 24.52 5.04 -3.68
C ASP A 326 24.61 3.53 -3.97
N ASN A 327 25.85 3.05 -4.14
CA ASN A 327 26.14 1.67 -4.53
C ASN A 327 25.89 0.67 -3.39
N ASP A 328 25.93 1.12 -2.14
CA ASP A 328 25.66 0.27 -0.96
C ASP A 328 24.16 0.07 -0.73
N VAL A 329 23.32 0.89 -1.38
CA VAL A 329 21.85 0.87 -1.27
C VAL A 329 21.17 0.36 -2.55
N GLY A 330 21.94 -0.19 -3.49
CA GLY A 330 21.44 -0.76 -4.74
C GLY A 330 21.12 0.26 -5.84
N PHE A 331 21.53 1.53 -5.68
CA PHE A 331 21.56 2.52 -6.75
C PHE A 331 22.85 2.34 -7.55
N GLY A 332 22.81 1.57 -8.64
CA GLY A 332 23.95 1.48 -9.57
C GLY A 332 24.18 2.76 -10.38
N GLU A 333 23.19 3.65 -10.49
CA GLU A 333 23.26 4.93 -11.21
C GLU A 333 22.32 5.99 -10.59
N ARG A 334 22.59 7.28 -10.85
CA ARG A 334 21.72 8.41 -10.47
C ARG A 334 20.35 8.30 -11.14
N LEU A 335 19.26 8.40 -10.37
CA LEU A 335 17.90 8.41 -10.91
C LEU A 335 17.64 9.64 -11.80
N PHE A 336 18.17 10.79 -11.38
CA PHE A 336 18.08 12.02 -12.16
C PHE A 336 19.35 12.23 -12.99
N GLY A 337 19.19 12.46 -14.30
CA GLY A 337 20.27 12.99 -15.16
C GLY A 337 21.40 12.03 -15.57
N GLY A 338 21.23 10.71 -15.43
CA GLY A 338 22.30 9.73 -15.71
C GLY A 338 22.47 9.24 -17.16
N SER A 339 21.58 9.58 -18.10
CA SER A 339 21.64 9.03 -19.47
C SER A 339 21.39 10.09 -20.56
N ASP A 340 22.22 10.06 -21.62
CA ASP A 340 22.21 11.03 -22.72
C ASP A 340 20.88 11.07 -23.52
N ASP A 341 20.09 10.01 -23.44
CA ASP A 341 18.78 9.86 -24.07
C ASP A 341 17.64 10.59 -23.34
N ARG A 342 17.90 11.15 -22.15
CA ARG A 342 16.87 11.71 -21.24
C ARG A 342 17.11 13.17 -20.86
N GLN A 343 17.99 13.90 -21.55
CA GLN A 343 18.35 15.29 -21.21
C GLN A 343 17.18 16.31 -21.28
N ASN A 344 16.03 15.93 -21.85
CA ASN A 344 14.85 16.81 -22.03
C ASN A 344 13.58 16.32 -21.32
N VAL A 345 13.69 15.47 -20.29
CA VAL A 345 12.54 15.02 -19.49
C VAL A 345 12.40 15.82 -18.20
N GLN A 346 11.19 15.94 -17.67
CA GLN A 346 10.98 16.61 -16.38
C GLN A 346 11.50 15.75 -15.23
N ASN A 347 12.31 16.30 -14.32
CA ASN A 347 12.71 15.62 -13.10
C ASN A 347 11.86 16.12 -11.92
N ALA A 348 11.20 15.21 -11.22
CA ALA A 348 10.34 15.54 -10.10
C ALA A 348 10.49 14.56 -8.92
N MET A 349 10.34 15.11 -7.72
CA MET A 349 10.32 14.37 -6.47
C MET A 349 9.08 14.77 -5.67
N ILE A 350 8.31 13.78 -5.21
CA ILE A 350 7.18 13.99 -4.31
C ILE A 350 7.53 13.35 -2.96
N VAL A 351 7.68 14.19 -1.95
CA VAL A 351 7.98 13.77 -0.57
C VAL A 351 6.69 13.73 0.23
N ILE A 352 6.36 12.58 0.81
CA ILE A 352 5.19 12.39 1.68
C ILE A 352 5.70 12.10 3.09
N THR A 353 5.42 13.00 4.04
CA THR A 353 6.07 12.99 5.36
C THR A 353 5.10 13.19 6.51
N GLY A 354 5.39 12.57 7.66
CA GLY A 354 4.78 12.86 8.95
C GLY A 354 5.54 13.96 9.68
N ALA A 355 5.64 13.85 11.02
CA ALA A 355 6.42 14.74 11.86
C ALA A 355 7.94 14.54 11.66
N ASP A 356 8.48 15.04 10.55
CA ASP A 356 9.93 15.09 10.30
C ASP A 356 10.54 16.41 10.78
N THR A 357 11.77 16.35 11.27
CA THR A 357 12.57 17.52 11.66
C THR A 357 13.98 17.51 11.05
N SER A 358 14.23 16.65 10.05
CA SER A 358 15.54 16.54 9.41
C SER A 358 15.96 17.85 8.75
N ASN A 359 17.27 18.13 8.67
CA ASN A 359 17.73 19.35 7.99
C ASN A 359 17.80 19.12 6.47
N VAL A 360 16.74 19.52 5.77
CA VAL A 360 16.56 19.29 4.33
C VAL A 360 17.03 20.44 3.44
N THR A 361 17.38 21.60 4.01
CA THR A 361 17.60 22.85 3.24
C THR A 361 18.72 22.70 2.22
N GLN A 362 19.86 22.12 2.62
CA GLN A 362 21.00 21.96 1.74
C GLN A 362 20.69 21.02 0.57
N ILE A 363 20.07 19.87 0.86
CA ILE A 363 19.77 18.88 -0.17
C ILE A 363 18.65 19.35 -1.11
N SER A 364 17.65 20.07 -0.59
CA SER A 364 16.60 20.70 -1.42
C SER A 364 17.19 21.70 -2.42
N ASN A 365 18.14 22.53 -1.98
CA ASN A 365 18.85 23.46 -2.87
C ASN A 365 19.68 22.74 -3.94
N GLN A 366 20.32 21.61 -3.60
CA GLN A 366 21.08 20.80 -4.56
C GLN A 366 20.19 20.12 -5.61
N LEU A 367 19.04 19.57 -5.19
CA LEU A 367 18.04 18.98 -6.09
C LEU A 367 17.54 20.01 -7.10
N LYS A 368 17.22 21.22 -6.63
CA LYS A 368 16.80 22.34 -7.48
C LYS A 368 17.88 22.79 -8.45
N ALA A 369 19.12 22.94 -7.98
CA ALA A 369 20.26 23.27 -8.82
C ALA A 369 20.51 22.21 -9.90
N SER A 370 20.08 20.97 -9.65
CA SER A 370 20.11 19.84 -10.60
C SER A 370 18.86 19.75 -11.48
N GLY A 371 17.96 20.72 -11.42
CA GLY A 371 16.75 20.77 -12.25
C GLY A 371 15.60 19.86 -11.78
N VAL A 372 15.63 19.39 -10.53
CA VAL A 372 14.55 18.58 -9.94
C VAL A 372 13.50 19.48 -9.29
N GLN A 373 12.24 19.31 -9.69
CA GLN A 373 11.08 19.94 -9.02
C GLN A 373 10.68 19.10 -7.81
N VAL A 374 10.72 19.69 -6.61
CA VAL A 374 10.39 18.99 -5.37
C VAL A 374 9.05 19.48 -4.84
N PHE A 375 8.15 18.55 -4.56
CA PHE A 375 6.86 18.78 -3.92
C PHE A 375 6.85 18.08 -2.56
N SER A 376 6.22 18.69 -1.56
CA SER A 376 6.09 18.10 -0.22
C SER A 376 4.63 18.02 0.21
N ILE A 377 4.24 16.86 0.75
CA ILE A 377 2.91 16.59 1.29
C ILE A 377 3.09 16.19 2.75
N GLY A 378 2.57 16.99 3.67
CA GLY A 378 2.60 16.74 5.11
C GLY A 378 1.23 16.67 5.74
N PHE A 379 1.20 16.19 6.98
CA PHE A 379 0.00 15.94 7.76
C PHE A 379 -0.01 16.81 9.04
N TYR A 380 -1.02 16.63 9.91
CA TYR A 380 -1.31 17.48 11.10
C TYR A 380 -0.13 17.84 12.00
N ASP A 381 0.89 16.99 12.02
CA ASP A 381 2.07 17.08 12.85
C ASP A 381 3.30 17.61 12.12
N THR A 382 3.24 17.80 10.80
CA THR A 382 4.31 18.43 10.02
C THR A 382 4.15 19.94 10.03
N SER A 383 5.20 20.67 10.42
CA SER A 383 5.19 22.13 10.33
C SER A 383 5.19 22.59 8.87
N VAL A 384 4.39 23.62 8.54
CA VAL A 384 4.34 24.19 7.19
C VAL A 384 5.73 24.67 6.76
N SER A 385 6.47 25.37 7.62
CA SER A 385 7.84 25.82 7.35
C SER A 385 8.80 24.69 7.00
N HIS A 386 8.60 23.50 7.56
CA HIS A 386 9.40 22.33 7.23
C HIS A 386 9.04 21.78 5.84
N LEU A 387 7.75 21.71 5.50
CA LEU A 387 7.30 21.35 4.15
C LEU A 387 7.84 22.31 3.09
N GLU A 388 7.84 23.61 3.39
CA GLU A 388 8.43 24.64 2.53
C GLU A 388 9.95 24.47 2.39
N ALA A 389 10.64 24.02 3.44
CA ALA A 389 12.08 23.71 3.38
C ALA A 389 12.37 22.46 2.54
N ILE A 390 11.50 21.44 2.59
CA ILE A 390 11.61 20.23 1.76
C ILE A 390 11.46 20.60 0.28
N SER A 391 10.35 21.24 -0.09
CA SER A 391 10.09 21.64 -1.49
C SER A 391 10.99 22.79 -1.95
N GLY A 392 11.51 23.56 -0.98
CA GLY A 392 12.18 24.83 -1.15
C GLY A 392 11.29 25.91 -1.79
N ASN A 393 10.01 25.65 -2.03
CA ASN A 393 9.06 26.57 -2.66
C ASN A 393 7.72 26.47 -1.94
N PRO A 394 7.25 27.56 -1.29
CA PRO A 394 5.99 27.55 -0.56
C PRO A 394 4.79 27.09 -1.39
N SER A 395 4.75 27.44 -2.67
CA SER A 395 3.65 27.04 -3.56
C SER A 395 3.62 25.54 -3.85
N ALA A 396 4.71 24.82 -3.60
CA ALA A 396 4.84 23.37 -3.81
C ALA A 396 4.79 22.56 -2.49
N ALA A 397 4.42 23.21 -1.38
CA ALA A 397 4.24 22.59 -0.07
C ALA A 397 2.75 22.45 0.26
N PHE A 398 2.32 21.23 0.56
CA PHE A 398 0.92 20.89 0.78
C PHE A 398 0.72 20.28 2.17
N SER A 399 -0.14 20.89 2.99
CA SER A 399 -0.61 20.29 4.24
C SER A 399 -2.03 19.77 4.03
N THR A 400 -2.28 18.49 4.35
CA THR A 400 -3.59 17.87 4.10
C THR A 400 -3.89 16.71 5.07
N TYR A 401 -5.06 16.10 4.92
CA TYR A 401 -5.37 14.81 5.55
C TYR A 401 -4.81 13.64 4.72
N PRO A 402 -4.41 12.52 5.33
CA PRO A 402 -3.94 11.32 4.60
C PRO A 402 -4.90 10.85 3.50
N GLU A 403 -6.21 10.92 3.72
CA GLU A 403 -7.25 10.56 2.75
C GLU A 403 -7.28 11.45 1.49
N ASN A 404 -6.66 12.63 1.54
CA ASN A 404 -6.68 13.61 0.46
C ASN A 404 -5.42 13.58 -0.40
N VAL A 405 -4.45 12.71 -0.10
CA VAL A 405 -3.19 12.60 -0.85
C VAL A 405 -3.42 12.41 -2.36
N ALA A 406 -4.41 11.61 -2.76
CA ALA A 406 -4.72 11.41 -4.18
C ALA A 406 -5.19 12.69 -4.88
N ASN A 407 -5.86 13.59 -4.16
CA ASN A 407 -6.34 14.86 -4.70
C ASN A 407 -5.21 15.89 -4.74
N VAL A 408 -4.32 15.89 -3.75
CA VAL A 408 -3.10 16.71 -3.79
C VAL A 408 -2.20 16.30 -4.96
N ILE A 409 -2.05 14.99 -5.21
CA ILE A 409 -1.30 14.51 -6.39
C ILE A 409 -1.94 14.99 -7.70
N GLU A 410 -3.28 15.01 -7.79
CA GLU A 410 -3.98 15.57 -8.96
C GLU A 410 -3.72 17.07 -9.11
N GLN A 411 -3.75 17.83 -8.02
CA GLN A 411 -3.38 19.24 -8.03
C GLN A 411 -1.93 19.45 -8.48
N ILE A 412 -1.01 18.61 -8.01
CA ILE A 412 0.39 18.61 -8.46
C ILE A 412 0.46 18.41 -9.97
N CYS A 413 -0.32 17.45 -10.49
CA CYS A 413 -0.28 17.06 -11.89
C CYS A 413 -1.02 18.00 -12.86
N THR A 414 -2.02 18.75 -12.37
CA THR A 414 -2.92 19.54 -13.23
C THR A 414 -2.83 21.04 -12.98
N GLY A 415 -2.36 21.46 -11.81
CA GLY A 415 -2.44 22.84 -11.33
C GLY A 415 -3.82 23.27 -10.87
N ILE A 416 -4.82 22.39 -11.00
CA ILE A 416 -6.19 22.65 -10.59
C ILE A 416 -6.34 22.16 -9.16
N ASN A 417 -6.78 23.05 -8.28
CA ASN A 417 -7.18 22.65 -6.95
C ASN A 417 -8.51 21.88 -7.05
N PRO A 418 -8.56 20.57 -6.75
CA PRO A 418 -9.78 19.77 -6.87
C PRO A 418 -10.85 20.14 -5.83
N TRP A 419 -10.55 21.09 -4.94
CA TRP A 419 -11.43 21.60 -3.89
C TRP A 419 -12.01 22.99 -4.21
N ASP A 420 -11.49 23.65 -5.25
CA ASP A 420 -12.05 24.91 -5.80
C ASP A 420 -13.10 24.57 -6.88
#